data_AF-A0A7X8IMB8-F1
#
_entry.id   AF-A0A7X8IMB8-F1
#
_cell.length_a   1.000
_cell.length_b   1.000
_cell.length_c   1.000
_cell.angle_alpha   90.00
_cell.angle_beta   90.00
_cell.angle_gamma   90.00
#
_symmetry.space_group_name_H-M   'P 1'
#
loop_
_entity.id
_entity.type
_entity.pdbx_description
1 polymer ?
#
loop_
_entity_poly.entity_id
_entity_poly.type
_entity_poly.pdbx_seq_one_letter_code
_entity_poly.pdbx_strand_id
1 'polypeptide(L)'
;GGATRFDSVKNGLELEPDEGLVAVRDGVRPLVSVQTIHRCFEMAERTGAAIPVTDIVESIRKVEENDNEAVDRNLYKAVQTPQVFETQILKAAYRQDYVPTFTDDASVVEAFGHKISIVEGNKENIKITTPLDLEIGELFLD
;
A
#
# COMPACT_ATOMS: atom_id res chain seq x y z
N GLY A 1 16.98 -0.43 -6.68
CA GLY A 1 16.91 -1.56 -5.71
C GLY A 1 17.83 -1.28 -4.54
N GLY A 2 17.65 -2.00 -3.42
CA GLY A 2 18.40 -1.87 -2.18
C GLY A 2 18.29 -3.13 -1.31
N ALA A 3 18.82 -3.11 -0.08
CA ALA A 3 18.82 -4.28 0.81
C ALA A 3 17.42 -4.62 1.34
N THR A 4 16.59 -3.60 1.57
CA THR A 4 15.20 -3.74 1.99
C THR A 4 14.24 -3.12 0.97
N ARG A 5 12.93 -3.32 1.19
CA ARG A 5 11.88 -2.58 0.48
C ARG A 5 12.07 -1.07 0.65
N PHE A 6 12.34 -0.62 1.87
CA PHE A 6 12.54 0.79 2.20
C PHE A 6 13.70 1.39 1.38
N ASP A 7 14.85 0.72 1.35
CA ASP A 7 16.01 1.18 0.57
C ASP A 7 15.71 1.21 -0.93
N SER A 8 14.97 0.21 -1.41
CA SER A 8 14.62 0.11 -2.83
C SER A 8 13.72 1.26 -3.27
N VAL A 9 12.71 1.61 -2.47
CA VAL A 9 11.81 2.74 -2.73
C VAL A 9 12.57 4.06 -2.60
N LYS A 10 13.38 4.24 -1.55
CA LYS A 10 14.19 5.44 -1.35
C LYS A 10 15.09 5.75 -2.55
N ASN A 11 15.82 4.74 -3.04
CA ASN A 11 16.68 4.89 -4.22
C ASN A 11 15.88 5.22 -5.49
N GLY A 12 14.65 4.71 -5.62
CA GLY A 12 13.77 5.06 -6.74
C GLY A 12 13.29 6.51 -6.66
N LEU A 13 12.90 6.96 -5.46
CA LEU A 13 12.40 8.32 -5.24
C LEU A 13 13.46 9.40 -5.51
N GLU A 14 14.74 9.12 -5.32
CA GLU A 14 15.83 10.04 -5.66
C GLU A 14 15.87 10.42 -7.15
N LEU A 15 15.28 9.60 -8.02
CA LEU A 15 15.23 9.83 -9.47
C LEU A 15 13.99 10.63 -9.92
N GLU A 16 12.97 10.71 -9.08
CA GLU A 16 11.73 11.42 -9.38
C GLU A 16 11.88 12.93 -9.14
N PRO A 17 11.10 13.80 -9.80
CA PRO A 17 11.03 15.21 -9.45
C PRO A 17 10.41 15.44 -8.06
N ASP A 18 10.54 16.63 -7.47
CA ASP A 18 9.90 16.94 -6.18
C ASP A 18 8.40 17.28 -6.33
N GLU A 19 8.01 17.81 -7.49
CA GLU A 19 6.64 18.22 -7.80
C GLU A 19 5.82 17.07 -8.42
N GLY A 20 4.53 17.03 -8.07
CA GLY A 20 3.56 16.07 -8.61
C GLY A 20 3.24 14.92 -7.65
N LEU A 21 2.70 13.84 -8.22
CA LEU A 21 2.31 12.63 -7.52
C LEU A 21 3.17 11.45 -7.97
N VAL A 22 3.53 10.60 -7.02
CA VAL A 22 4.26 9.35 -7.25
C VAL A 22 3.44 8.17 -6.73
N ALA A 23 3.45 7.08 -7.50
CA ALA A 23 2.79 5.84 -7.13
C ALA A 23 3.83 4.75 -6.85
N VAL A 24 3.82 4.19 -5.65
CA VAL A 24 4.65 3.03 -5.30
C VAL A 24 3.81 1.77 -5.40
N ARG A 25 4.32 0.76 -6.10
CA ARG A 25 3.57 -0.45 -6.43
C ARG A 25 4.41 -1.70 -6.27
N ASP A 26 3.80 -2.73 -5.69
CA ASP A 26 4.37 -4.06 -5.71
C ASP A 26 4.38 -4.60 -7.15
N GLY A 27 5.55 -4.99 -7.65
CA GLY A 27 5.70 -5.58 -9.00
C GLY A 27 4.90 -6.89 -9.17
N VAL A 28 4.56 -7.56 -8.07
CA VAL A 28 3.81 -8.83 -8.04
C VAL A 28 2.29 -8.67 -7.95
N ARG A 29 1.74 -7.49 -8.23
CA ARG A 29 0.28 -7.24 -8.24
C ARG A 29 -0.22 -6.90 -9.64
N PRO A 30 -0.14 -7.74 -10.68
CA PRO A 30 -0.41 -7.30 -12.06
C PRO A 30 -1.85 -6.82 -12.34
N LEU A 31 -2.82 -7.13 -11.48
CA LEU A 31 -4.26 -7.02 -11.74
C LEU A 31 -4.96 -5.81 -11.07
N VAL A 32 -4.26 -4.68 -10.94
CA VAL A 32 -4.93 -3.46 -10.48
C VAL A 32 -5.87 -2.95 -11.56
N SER A 33 -7.08 -2.53 -11.18
CA SER A 33 -7.98 -1.89 -12.13
C SER A 33 -7.60 -0.43 -12.40
N VAL A 34 -7.91 0.05 -13.60
CA VAL A 34 -7.74 1.46 -13.97
C VAL A 34 -8.50 2.38 -13.02
N GLN A 35 -9.70 1.99 -12.60
CA GLN A 35 -10.53 2.73 -11.66
C GLN A 35 -9.88 2.84 -10.27
N THR A 36 -9.23 1.78 -9.78
CA THR A 36 -8.47 1.82 -8.52
C THR A 36 -7.32 2.83 -8.63
N ILE A 37 -6.58 2.82 -9.74
CA ILE A 37 -5.50 3.79 -9.99
C ILE A 37 -6.07 5.22 -9.95
N HIS A 38 -7.12 5.52 -10.72
CA HIS A 38 -7.72 6.86 -10.77
C HIS A 38 -8.14 7.35 -9.38
N ARG A 39 -8.86 6.53 -8.60
CA ARG A 39 -9.28 6.90 -7.24
C ARG A 39 -8.09 7.26 -6.35
N CYS A 40 -6.98 6.52 -6.45
CA CYS A 40 -5.79 6.81 -5.65
C CYS A 40 -5.18 8.16 -6.05
N PHE A 41 -5.01 8.43 -7.34
CA PHE A 41 -4.45 9.70 -7.81
C PHE A 41 -5.36 10.88 -7.48
N GLU A 42 -6.67 10.80 -7.74
CA GLU A 42 -7.64 11.86 -7.41
C GLU A 42 -7.68 12.17 -5.91
N MET A 43 -7.59 11.14 -5.06
CA MET A 43 -7.57 11.34 -3.61
C MET A 43 -6.24 11.90 -3.12
N ALA A 44 -5.12 11.42 -3.66
CA ALA A 44 -3.79 11.91 -3.31
C ALA A 44 -3.60 13.37 -3.75
N GLU A 45 -4.13 13.77 -4.92
CA GLU A 45 -4.10 15.17 -5.37
C GLU A 45 -4.80 16.12 -4.38
N ARG A 46 -5.84 15.64 -3.68
CA ARG A 46 -6.61 16.44 -2.73
C ARG A 46 -6.07 16.40 -1.29
N THR A 47 -5.36 15.34 -0.93
CA THR A 47 -5.03 15.04 0.48
C THR A 47 -3.54 14.77 0.73
N GLY A 48 -2.73 14.73 -0.32
CA GLY A 48 -1.31 14.44 -0.28
C GLY A 48 -0.95 12.95 -0.23
N ALA A 49 -1.87 12.06 0.19
CA ALA A 49 -1.58 10.63 0.30
C ALA A 49 -2.85 9.78 0.23
N ALA A 50 -2.86 8.75 -0.61
CA ALA A 50 -3.97 7.82 -0.75
C ALA A 50 -3.52 6.38 -0.98
N ILE A 51 -4.22 5.44 -0.34
CA ILE A 51 -4.01 4.00 -0.53
C ILE A 51 -5.31 3.26 -0.85
N PRO A 52 -5.29 2.25 -1.74
CA PRO A 52 -6.43 1.41 -2.01
C PRO A 52 -6.55 0.34 -0.93
N VAL A 53 -7.78 0.09 -0.50
CA VAL A 53 -8.08 -0.93 0.50
C VAL A 53 -9.28 -1.78 0.10
N THR A 54 -9.35 -3.01 0.61
CA THR A 54 -10.51 -3.90 0.46
C THR A 54 -11.04 -4.35 1.81
N ASP A 55 -12.31 -4.72 1.85
CA ASP A 55 -12.93 -5.32 3.03
C ASP A 55 -12.29 -6.67 3.37
N ILE A 56 -12.20 -6.98 4.66
CA ILE A 56 -11.81 -8.30 5.13
C ILE A 56 -13.05 -9.20 5.14
N VAL A 57 -12.98 -10.31 4.41
CA VAL A 57 -14.08 -11.28 4.32
C VAL A 57 -14.10 -12.17 5.56
N GLU A 58 -12.94 -12.65 5.99
CA GLU A 58 -12.86 -13.60 7.10
C GLU A 58 -12.95 -12.95 8.47
N SER A 59 -13.30 -13.75 9.48
CA SER A 59 -13.28 -13.27 10.87
C SER A 59 -11.85 -13.01 11.31
N ILE A 60 -11.61 -11.87 11.96
CA ILE A 60 -10.28 -11.46 12.44
C ILE A 60 -10.21 -11.70 13.94
N ARG A 61 -9.05 -12.18 14.40
CA ARG A 61 -8.70 -12.20 15.81
C ARG A 61 -7.45 -11.37 16.05
N LYS A 62 -7.45 -10.59 17.12
CA LYS A 62 -6.23 -9.98 17.66
C LYS A 62 -5.55 -11.05 18.53
N VAL A 63 -4.29 -11.34 18.25
CA VAL A 63 -3.50 -12.35 18.96
C VAL A 63 -2.38 -11.68 19.73
N GLU A 64 -2.25 -12.00 21.01
CA GLU A 64 -1.14 -11.65 21.89
C GLU A 64 -0.54 -12.96 22.44
N GLU A 65 0.68 -12.95 22.99
CA GLU A 65 1.51 -14.15 23.21
C GLU A 65 0.76 -15.42 23.67
N ASN A 66 -0.14 -15.29 24.64
CA ASN A 66 -0.92 -16.42 25.19
C ASN A 66 -2.45 -16.20 25.15
N ASP A 67 -2.94 -15.16 24.46
CA ASP A 67 -4.36 -14.82 24.44
C ASP A 67 -4.81 -14.36 23.05
N ASN A 68 -6.11 -14.42 22.78
CA ASN A 68 -6.67 -13.90 21.55
C ASN A 68 -8.15 -13.55 21.70
N GLU A 69 -8.56 -12.46 21.06
CA GLU A 69 -9.93 -11.99 21.05
C GLU A 69 -10.46 -11.77 19.63
N ALA A 70 -11.75 -12.01 19.43
CA ALA A 70 -12.40 -11.65 18.17
C ALA A 70 -12.57 -10.13 18.09
N VAL A 71 -12.29 -9.55 16.93
CA VAL A 71 -12.46 -8.11 16.69
C VAL A 71 -13.53 -7.86 15.64
N ASP A 72 -14.15 -6.68 15.66
CA ASP A 72 -15.07 -6.26 14.60
C ASP A 72 -14.29 -6.03 13.30
N ARG A 73 -14.37 -6.99 12.37
CA ARG A 73 -13.68 -6.95 11.07
C ARG A 73 -14.01 -5.69 10.26
N ASN A 74 -15.17 -5.04 10.49
CA ASN A 74 -15.56 -3.85 9.73
C ASN A 74 -14.67 -2.63 10.02
N LEU A 75 -13.95 -2.64 11.15
CA LEU A 75 -12.97 -1.63 11.53
C LEU A 75 -11.60 -1.85 10.88
N TYR A 76 -11.42 -2.95 10.13
CA TYR A 76 -10.16 -3.32 9.51
C TYR A 76 -10.32 -3.40 7.99
N LYS A 77 -9.24 -3.10 7.28
CA LYS A 77 -9.17 -3.18 5.82
C LYS A 77 -7.85 -3.83 5.42
N ALA A 78 -7.87 -4.59 4.32
CA ALA A 78 -6.65 -5.07 3.68
C ALA A 78 -6.10 -3.98 2.77
N VAL A 79 -4.87 -3.53 3.03
CA VAL A 79 -4.19 -2.54 2.20
C VAL A 79 -3.64 -3.20 0.92
N GLN A 80 -3.79 -2.50 -0.19
CA GLN A 80 -3.23 -2.86 -1.49
C GLN A 80 -2.24 -1.77 -1.96
N THR A 81 -1.57 -2.05 -3.08
CA THR A 81 -0.82 -1.04 -3.86
C THR A 81 -1.46 -0.93 -5.25
N PRO A 82 -1.37 0.20 -5.98
CA PRO A 82 -0.43 1.31 -5.78
C PRO A 82 -0.80 2.22 -4.60
N GLN A 83 0.19 2.67 -3.84
CA GLN A 83 0.04 3.73 -2.86
C GLN A 83 0.53 5.03 -3.50
N VAL A 84 -0.30 6.08 -3.48
CA VAL A 84 -0.03 7.33 -4.22
C VAL A 84 0.15 8.47 -3.24
N PHE A 85 1.20 9.26 -3.45
CA PHE A 85 1.60 10.34 -2.56
C PHE A 85 2.03 11.56 -3.37
N GLU A 86 1.88 12.75 -2.80
CA GLU A 86 2.68 13.91 -3.22
C GLU A 86 4.15 13.57 -3.06
N THR A 87 4.91 13.79 -4.13
CA THR A 87 6.31 13.33 -4.21
C THR A 87 7.16 13.98 -3.13
N GLN A 88 6.97 15.27 -2.86
CA GLN A 88 7.63 16.00 -1.77
C GLN A 88 7.35 15.39 -0.39
N ILE A 89 6.11 14.95 -0.12
CA ILE A 89 5.72 14.36 1.17
C ILE A 89 6.42 13.02 1.34
N LEU A 90 6.34 12.18 0.32
CA LEU A 90 6.95 10.85 0.36
C LEU A 90 8.47 10.94 0.52
N LYS A 91 9.12 11.80 -0.26
CA LYS A 91 10.57 12.03 -0.13
C LYS A 91 10.96 12.54 1.25
N ALA A 92 10.21 13.48 1.81
CA ALA A 92 10.47 13.98 3.16
C ALA A 92 10.32 12.88 4.20
N ALA A 93 9.28 12.04 4.10
CA ALA A 93 9.08 10.90 4.97
C ALA A 93 10.24 9.88 4.87
N TYR A 94 10.74 9.61 3.67
CA TYR A 94 11.86 8.68 3.44
C TYR A 94 13.25 9.20 3.88
N ARG A 95 13.35 10.45 4.35
CA ARG A 95 14.56 10.98 4.99
C ARG A 95 14.71 10.53 6.45
N GLN A 96 13.64 10.05 7.08
CA GLN A 96 13.72 9.50 8.42
C GLN A 96 14.44 8.15 8.43
N ASP A 97 14.91 7.73 9.61
CA ASP A 97 15.54 6.43 9.77
C ASP A 97 14.51 5.30 9.62
N TYR A 98 14.95 4.19 9.03
CA TYR A 98 14.11 3.00 8.94
C TYR A 98 13.85 2.43 10.33
N VAL A 99 12.58 2.09 10.60
CA VAL A 99 12.19 1.32 11.78
C VAL A 99 11.46 0.03 11.38
N PRO A 100 11.60 -1.07 12.15
CA PRO A 100 11.00 -2.36 11.79
C PRO A 100 9.47 -2.36 11.69
N THR A 101 8.81 -1.36 12.29
CA THR A 101 7.35 -1.20 12.22
C THR A 101 6.86 -0.68 10.88
N PHE A 102 7.75 -0.24 9.98
CA PHE A 102 7.37 0.14 8.62
C PHE A 102 7.05 -1.10 7.78
N THR A 103 5.77 -1.29 7.49
CA THR A 103 5.24 -2.43 6.73
C THR A 103 4.96 -2.08 5.27
N ASP A 104 4.68 -0.82 4.96
CA ASP A 104 4.43 -0.25 3.63
C ASP A 104 4.80 1.25 3.56
N ASP A 105 4.58 1.93 2.43
CA ASP A 105 4.95 3.35 2.29
C ASP A 105 4.02 4.26 3.11
N ALA A 106 2.76 3.89 3.25
CA ALA A 106 1.79 4.58 4.08
C ALA A 106 2.27 4.68 5.52
N SER A 107 2.76 3.57 6.11
CA SER A 107 3.29 3.56 7.47
C SER A 107 4.51 4.48 7.67
N VAL A 108 5.35 4.65 6.62
CA VAL A 108 6.47 5.60 6.62
C VAL A 108 5.94 7.04 6.66
N VAL A 109 4.95 7.35 5.83
CA VAL A 109 4.32 8.68 5.74
C VAL A 109 3.50 9.01 7.00
N GLU A 110 2.83 8.03 7.61
CA GLU A 110 2.12 8.19 8.88
C GLU A 110 3.06 8.51 10.03
N ALA A 111 4.20 7.82 10.13
CA ALA A 111 5.21 8.11 11.16
C ALA A 111 5.85 9.49 10.98
N PHE A 112 5.93 9.98 9.74
CA PHE A 112 6.33 11.35 9.44
C PHE A 112 5.27 12.41 9.88
N GLY A 113 4.05 11.97 10.22
CA GLY A 113 2.99 12.82 10.74
C GLY A 113 1.94 13.24 9.72
N HIS A 114 1.95 12.66 8.51
CA HIS A 114 0.95 12.94 7.48
C HIS A 114 -0.16 11.89 7.49
N LYS A 115 -1.41 12.32 7.32
CA LYS A 115 -2.56 11.41 7.34
C LYS A 115 -2.71 10.68 6.01
N ILE A 116 -3.18 9.43 6.07
CA ILE A 116 -3.44 8.62 4.89
C ILE A 116 -4.93 8.58 4.59
N SER A 117 -5.30 8.93 3.36
CA SER A 117 -6.66 8.71 2.87
C SER A 117 -6.78 7.29 2.32
N ILE A 118 -7.91 6.64 2.58
CA ILE A 118 -8.22 5.33 2.00
C ILE A 118 -9.21 5.50 0.85
N VAL A 119 -9.04 4.70 -0.19
CA VAL A 119 -9.99 4.58 -1.30
C VAL A 119 -10.32 3.12 -1.55
N GLU A 120 -11.42 2.87 -2.23
CA GLU A 120 -11.80 1.50 -2.61
C GLU A 120 -10.79 0.90 -3.59
N GLY A 121 -10.28 -0.30 -3.28
CA GLY A 121 -9.46 -1.12 -4.16
C GLY A 121 -10.29 -2.00 -5.11
N ASN A 122 -9.69 -3.06 -5.64
CA ASN A 122 -10.41 -4.10 -6.37
C ASN A 122 -9.94 -5.48 -5.92
N LYS A 123 -10.84 -6.47 -5.87
CA LYS A 123 -10.56 -7.79 -5.26
C LYS A 123 -9.54 -8.58 -6.05
N GLU A 124 -9.53 -8.40 -7.37
CA GLU A 124 -8.65 -9.08 -8.32
C GLU A 124 -7.21 -8.60 -8.19
N ASN A 125 -6.95 -7.44 -7.56
CA ASN A 125 -5.62 -6.88 -7.31
C ASN A 125 -4.85 -7.64 -6.21
N ILE A 126 -4.79 -8.96 -6.33
CA ILE A 126 -4.11 -9.86 -5.41
C ILE A 126 -2.59 -9.68 -5.50
N LYS A 127 -1.91 -9.99 -4.39
CA LYS A 127 -0.45 -10.09 -4.37
C LYS A 127 -0.07 -11.51 -4.72
N ILE A 128 0.65 -11.68 -5.82
CA ILE A 128 1.13 -13.00 -6.24
C ILE A 128 2.34 -13.38 -5.39
N THR A 129 2.15 -14.33 -4.48
CA THR A 129 3.17 -14.79 -3.53
C THR A 129 3.36 -16.30 -3.50
N THR A 130 2.38 -17.05 -4.02
CA THR A 130 2.36 -18.50 -4.08
C THR A 130 2.08 -19.00 -5.51
N PRO A 131 2.39 -20.28 -5.82
CA PRO A 131 2.00 -20.88 -7.10
C PRO A 131 0.49 -20.85 -7.36
N LEU A 132 -0.34 -21.00 -6.31
CA LEU A 132 -1.79 -20.90 -6.44
C LEU A 132 -2.23 -19.48 -6.84
N ASP A 133 -1.56 -18.44 -6.32
CA ASP A 133 -1.87 -17.05 -6.70
C ASP A 133 -1.60 -16.80 -8.19
N LEU A 134 -0.62 -17.49 -8.79
CA LEU A 134 -0.35 -17.43 -10.23
C LEU A 134 -1.52 -18.03 -11.02
N GLU A 135 -1.97 -19.24 -10.66
CA GLU A 135 -3.11 -19.89 -11.32
C GLU A 135 -4.38 -19.03 -11.22
N ILE A 136 -4.66 -18.47 -10.04
CA ILE A 136 -5.78 -17.54 -9.85
C ILE A 136 -5.60 -16.27 -10.68
N GLY A 137 -4.38 -15.73 -10.74
CA GLY A 137 -4.07 -14.53 -11.52
C GLY A 137 -4.30 -14.72 -13.01
N GLU A 138 -3.95 -15.88 -13.56
CA GLU A 138 -4.18 -16.23 -14.96
C GLU A 138 -5.68 -16.25 -15.31
N LEU A 139 -6.55 -16.73 -14.41
CA LEU A 139 -8.00 -16.74 -14.62
C LEU A 139 -8.62 -15.34 -14.81
N PHE A 140 -7.94 -14.28 -14.39
CA PHE A 140 -8.40 -12.90 -14.59
C PHE A 140 -7.89 -12.27 -15.90
N LEU A 141 -7.01 -12.95 -16.64
CA LEU A 141 -6.45 -12.49 -17.91
C LEU A 141 -7.18 -13.07 -19.14
N ASP A 142 -7.90 -14.18 -18.96
CA ASP A 142 -8.74 -14.83 -19.96
C ASP A 142 -10.15 -14.21 -20.07
#